data_AF-A0A4R4MW14-F1
#
_entry.id   AF-A0A4R4MW14-F1
#
_cell.length_a   1.000
_cell.length_b   1.000
_cell.length_c   1.000
_cell.angle_alpha   90.00
_cell.angle_beta   90.00
_cell.angle_gamma   90.00
#
_symmetry.space_group_name_H-M   'P 1'
#
loop_
_entity.id
_entity.type
_entity.pdbx_description
1 polymer ?
#
loop_
_entity_poly.entity_id
_entity_poly.type
_entity_poly.pdbx_seq_one_letter_code
_entity_poly.pdbx_strand_id
1 'polypeptide(L)'
;MTDQGFGVVRPLPGNGLVAYEGGLLLVCDAGESAADDLLEALRATASSGGDGRALARRAAQVLAANMAGDPATCAVAGPVGDGVAVLVSGSAAATIGTPGGETRLAGSDSLTWADRLVTGTVERVELSLPGAGSPHPAVRFDGGVVHGGGLVGDFSEQPSATAVSRPLTSELPATGIHVEPDLIQPPPQQQPVDRPPYP
;
A
#
# COMPACT_ATOMS: atom_id res chain seq x y z
N MET A 1 13.20 10.37 -10.40
CA MET A 1 12.15 10.41 -9.36
C MET A 1 10.93 11.00 -10.04
N THR A 2 10.17 10.16 -10.72
CA THR A 2 8.95 10.55 -11.44
C THR A 2 7.80 10.44 -10.46
N ASP A 3 7.29 11.61 -10.05
CA ASP A 3 6.12 11.83 -9.19
C ASP A 3 4.81 11.47 -9.93
N GLN A 4 4.79 10.33 -10.64
CA GLN A 4 3.69 9.91 -11.52
C GLN A 4 2.90 8.74 -10.93
N GLY A 5 2.84 8.64 -9.60
CA GLY A 5 2.05 7.63 -8.90
C GLY A 5 0.64 8.11 -8.59
N PHE A 6 -0.14 7.23 -7.98
CA PHE A 6 -1.41 7.63 -7.35
C PHE A 6 -1.10 8.54 -6.16
N GLY A 7 -1.93 9.56 -5.93
CA GLY A 7 -1.72 10.53 -4.85
C GLY A 7 -1.90 9.89 -3.48
N VAL A 8 -3.03 9.22 -3.26
CA VAL A 8 -3.29 8.40 -2.08
C VAL A 8 -3.73 7.01 -2.49
N VAL A 9 -3.11 5.98 -1.92
CA VAL A 9 -3.54 4.59 -2.08
C VAL A 9 -4.05 4.04 -0.75
N ARG A 10 -5.16 3.28 -0.79
CA ARG A 10 -5.76 2.63 0.38
C ARG A 10 -6.12 1.18 0.08
N PRO A 11 -5.74 0.22 0.93
CA PRO A 11 -6.16 -1.16 0.79
C PRO A 11 -7.61 -1.33 1.25
N LEU A 12 -8.31 -2.24 0.58
CA LEU A 12 -9.62 -2.75 0.96
C LEU A 12 -9.40 -4.04 1.79
N PRO A 13 -10.11 -4.24 2.90
CA PRO A 13 -10.06 -5.49 3.65
C PRO A 13 -10.42 -6.71 2.78
N GLY A 14 -9.74 -7.84 2.98
CA GLY A 14 -10.02 -9.11 2.31
C GLY A 14 -8.85 -10.09 2.39
N ASN A 15 -8.95 -11.23 1.72
CA ASN A 15 -8.04 -12.37 1.87
C ASN A 15 -7.03 -12.55 0.73
N GLY A 16 -7.02 -11.66 -0.26
CA GLY A 16 -6.05 -11.69 -1.36
C GLY A 16 -4.75 -10.99 -1.01
N LEU A 17 -3.99 -10.68 -2.06
CA LEU A 17 -2.79 -9.87 -2.03
C LEU A 17 -3.03 -8.57 -2.80
N VAL A 18 -2.58 -7.47 -2.23
CA VAL A 18 -2.61 -6.15 -2.85
C VAL A 18 -1.21 -5.58 -2.85
N ALA A 19 -0.82 -4.96 -3.95
CA ALA A 19 0.51 -4.40 -4.11
C ALA A 19 0.47 -3.01 -4.76
N TYR A 20 1.36 -2.15 -4.27
CA TYR A 20 1.56 -0.81 -4.80
C TYR A 20 3.07 -0.55 -4.92
N GLU A 21 3.56 -0.42 -6.16
CA GLU A 21 4.98 -0.26 -6.43
C GLU A 21 5.19 0.67 -7.62
N GLY A 22 6.00 1.72 -7.44
CA GLY A 22 6.37 2.63 -8.55
C GLY A 22 5.18 3.28 -9.28
N GLY A 23 4.05 3.52 -8.61
CA GLY A 23 2.84 4.06 -9.23
C GLY A 23 1.92 3.00 -9.86
N LEU A 24 2.24 1.71 -9.70
CA LEU A 24 1.51 0.60 -10.28
C LEU A 24 0.76 -0.20 -9.22
N LEU A 25 -0.44 -0.64 -9.56
CA LEU A 25 -1.37 -1.35 -8.69
C LEU A 25 -1.54 -2.79 -9.12
N LEU A 26 -1.67 -3.69 -8.16
CA LEU A 26 -2.05 -5.07 -8.37
C LEU A 26 -2.95 -5.55 -7.23
N VAL A 27 -3.97 -6.33 -7.58
CA VAL A 27 -4.71 -7.19 -6.67
C VAL A 27 -4.79 -8.58 -7.25
N CYS A 28 -4.63 -9.62 -6.44
CA CYS A 28 -4.64 -11.00 -6.90
C CYS A 28 -5.10 -11.90 -5.76
N ASP A 29 -5.91 -12.91 -6.03
CA ASP A 29 -6.21 -13.92 -5.03
C ASP A 29 -4.92 -14.65 -4.58
N ALA A 30 -4.77 -14.86 -3.28
CA ALA A 30 -3.52 -15.36 -2.69
C ALA A 30 -3.27 -16.84 -2.98
N GLY A 31 -4.29 -17.60 -3.36
CA GLY A 31 -4.19 -19.02 -3.71
C GLY A 31 -3.85 -19.26 -5.19
N GLU A 32 -3.83 -18.21 -6.01
CA GLU A 32 -3.59 -18.31 -7.44
C GLU A 32 -2.12 -18.62 -7.75
N SER A 33 -1.89 -19.61 -8.62
CA SER A 33 -0.53 -19.98 -9.03
C SER A 33 0.19 -18.85 -9.76
N ALA A 34 -0.55 -17.93 -10.39
CA ALA A 34 0.00 -16.78 -11.09
C ALA A 34 0.37 -15.59 -10.16
N ALA A 35 0.05 -15.65 -8.86
CA ALA A 35 0.20 -14.51 -7.96
C ALA A 35 1.67 -14.06 -7.81
N ASP A 36 2.60 -14.97 -7.58
CA ASP A 36 4.03 -14.66 -7.44
C ASP A 36 4.62 -14.10 -8.74
N ASP A 37 4.29 -14.70 -9.89
CA ASP A 37 4.74 -14.24 -11.21
C ASP A 37 4.20 -12.84 -11.54
N LEU A 38 2.94 -12.56 -11.18
CA LEU A 38 2.34 -11.24 -11.37
C LEU A 38 2.98 -10.18 -10.45
N LEU A 39 3.29 -10.54 -9.20
CA LEU A 39 4.05 -9.68 -8.29
C LEU A 39 5.47 -9.42 -8.80
N GLU A 40 6.12 -10.42 -9.39
CA GLU A 40 7.41 -10.23 -10.04
C GLU A 40 7.32 -9.30 -11.26
N ALA A 41 6.31 -9.50 -12.11
CA ALA A 41 6.04 -8.63 -13.25
C ALA A 41 5.78 -7.18 -12.81
N LEU A 42 5.05 -6.96 -11.71
CA LEU A 42 4.85 -5.64 -11.10
C LEU A 42 6.19 -5.02 -10.69
N ARG A 43 6.97 -5.71 -9.85
CA ARG A 43 8.27 -5.23 -9.35
C ARG A 43 9.23 -4.91 -10.48
N ALA A 44 9.35 -5.80 -11.47
CA ALA A 44 10.20 -5.60 -12.64
C ALA A 44 9.75 -4.41 -13.50
N THR A 45 8.44 -4.13 -13.55
CA THR A 45 7.90 -2.95 -14.25
C THR A 45 8.24 -1.67 -13.51
N ALA A 46 7.96 -1.63 -12.21
CA ALA A 46 8.31 -0.49 -11.36
C ALA A 46 9.82 -0.19 -11.40
N SER A 47 10.69 -1.20 -11.28
CA SER A 47 12.14 -1.03 -11.29
C SER A 47 12.69 -0.52 -12.63
N SER A 48 12.02 -0.88 -13.73
CA SER A 48 12.37 -0.40 -15.08
C SER A 48 11.79 0.99 -15.40
N GLY A 49 10.98 1.57 -14.51
CA GLY A 49 10.24 2.80 -14.78
C GLY A 49 9.16 2.64 -15.85
N GLY A 50 8.60 1.43 -15.98
CA GLY A 50 7.53 1.14 -16.93
C GLY A 50 6.19 1.71 -16.48
N ASP A 51 5.30 1.94 -17.46
CA ASP A 51 3.96 2.48 -17.24
C ASP A 51 2.89 1.38 -17.09
N GLY A 52 1.63 1.78 -16.91
CA GLY A 52 0.50 0.86 -16.82
C GLY A 52 0.35 -0.04 -18.05
N ARG A 53 0.71 0.44 -19.25
CA ARG A 53 0.67 -0.39 -20.46
C ARG A 53 1.75 -1.46 -20.43
N ALA A 54 2.95 -1.14 -19.97
CA ALA A 54 4.02 -2.11 -19.79
C ALA A 54 3.61 -3.19 -18.78
N LEU A 55 2.98 -2.79 -17.68
CA LEU A 55 2.45 -3.73 -16.69
C LEU A 55 1.36 -4.62 -17.28
N ALA A 56 0.33 -4.05 -17.91
CA ALA A 56 -0.78 -4.82 -18.49
C ALA A 56 -0.28 -5.85 -19.50
N ARG A 57 0.71 -5.49 -20.34
CA ARG A 57 1.32 -6.44 -21.29
C ARG A 57 2.09 -7.57 -20.60
N ARG A 58 2.82 -7.29 -19.52
CA ARG A 58 3.53 -8.34 -18.75
C ARG A 58 2.54 -9.23 -18.00
N ALA A 59 1.50 -8.65 -17.40
CA ALA A 59 0.45 -9.39 -16.74
C ALA A 59 -0.27 -10.33 -17.72
N ALA A 60 -0.61 -9.85 -18.93
CA ALA A 60 -1.19 -10.70 -19.97
C ALA A 60 -0.27 -11.87 -20.36
N GLN A 61 1.05 -11.68 -20.40
CA GLN A 61 2.00 -12.76 -20.67
C GLN A 61 2.01 -13.81 -19.55
N VAL A 62 2.00 -13.37 -18.29
CA VAL A 62 1.94 -14.26 -17.13
C VAL A 62 0.62 -15.05 -17.12
N LEU A 63 -0.52 -14.38 -17.34
CA LEU A 63 -1.82 -15.03 -17.42
C LEU A 63 -1.88 -16.03 -18.59
N ALA A 64 -1.35 -15.65 -19.75
CA ALA A 64 -1.29 -16.54 -20.92
C ALA A 64 -0.46 -17.80 -20.66
N ALA A 65 0.66 -17.68 -19.92
CA ALA A 65 1.49 -18.82 -19.54
C ALA A 65 0.79 -19.77 -18.55
N ASN A 66 -0.22 -19.28 -17.81
CA ASN A 66 -0.98 -20.01 -16.81
C ASN A 66 -2.38 -20.45 -17.29
N MET A 67 -2.69 -20.36 -18.59
CA MET A 67 -4.02 -20.67 -19.16
C MET A 67 -4.46 -22.15 -19.12
N ALA A 68 -3.66 -23.06 -18.54
CA ALA A 68 -4.02 -24.48 -18.45
C ALA A 68 -5.15 -24.76 -17.43
N GLY A 69 -5.54 -23.77 -16.62
CA GLY A 69 -6.59 -23.87 -15.60
C GLY A 69 -7.65 -22.76 -15.69
N ASP A 70 -8.36 -22.53 -14.59
CA ASP A 70 -9.30 -21.41 -14.45
C ASP A 70 -8.55 -20.06 -14.56
N PRO A 71 -9.14 -19.01 -15.16
CA PRO A 71 -8.50 -17.72 -15.23
C PRO A 71 -8.20 -17.15 -13.84
N ALA A 72 -6.93 -16.84 -13.57
CA ALA A 72 -6.51 -16.33 -12.28
C ALA A 72 -7.30 -15.07 -11.88
N THR A 73 -7.82 -15.04 -10.67
CA THR A 73 -8.61 -13.91 -10.16
C THR A 73 -7.69 -12.76 -9.74
N CYS A 74 -7.28 -11.94 -10.72
CA CYS A 74 -6.33 -10.85 -10.51
C CYS A 74 -6.64 -9.64 -11.40
N ALA A 75 -6.22 -8.46 -10.94
CA ALA A 75 -6.30 -7.23 -11.71
C ALA A 75 -5.06 -6.36 -11.49
N VAL A 76 -4.67 -5.63 -12.54
CA VAL A 76 -3.56 -4.68 -12.50
C VAL A 76 -4.00 -3.36 -13.12
N ALA A 77 -3.43 -2.27 -12.60
CA ALA A 77 -3.63 -0.95 -13.18
C ALA A 77 -2.40 -0.06 -13.01
N GLY A 78 -2.24 0.89 -13.91
CA GLY A 78 -1.20 1.91 -13.78
C GLY A 78 -1.42 3.10 -14.71
N PRO A 79 -0.81 4.24 -14.37
CA PRO A 79 -0.89 5.45 -15.18
C PRO A 79 -0.19 5.25 -16.52
N VAL A 80 -0.71 5.94 -17.55
CA VAL A 80 -0.11 6.01 -18.89
C VAL A 80 -0.49 7.32 -19.55
N GLY A 81 0.49 8.21 -19.72
CA GLY A 81 0.23 9.58 -20.14
C GLY A 81 -0.73 10.26 -19.16
N ASP A 82 -1.82 10.79 -19.68
CA ASP A 82 -2.92 11.43 -18.95
C ASP A 82 -4.01 10.46 -18.46
N GLY A 83 -3.90 9.16 -18.76
CA GLY A 83 -4.91 8.15 -18.44
C GLY A 83 -4.37 6.96 -17.64
N VAL A 84 -5.12 5.85 -17.66
CA VAL A 84 -4.79 4.61 -16.94
C VAL A 84 -5.02 3.39 -17.85
N ALA A 85 -4.08 2.45 -17.81
CA ALA A 85 -4.26 1.13 -18.39
C ALA A 85 -4.65 0.15 -17.29
N VAL A 86 -5.65 -0.69 -17.57
CA VAL A 86 -6.19 -1.68 -16.63
C VAL A 86 -6.31 -3.02 -17.34
N LEU A 87 -6.01 -4.10 -16.63
CA LEU A 87 -6.30 -5.46 -17.03
C LEU A 87 -6.95 -6.20 -15.85
N VAL A 88 -8.00 -6.97 -16.11
CA VAL A 88 -8.80 -7.70 -15.13
C VAL A 88 -9.03 -9.13 -15.62
N SER A 89 -8.77 -10.13 -14.78
CA SER A 89 -8.99 -11.55 -15.09
C SER A 89 -9.73 -12.26 -13.95
N GLY A 90 -10.34 -13.40 -14.27
CA GLY A 90 -11.15 -14.18 -13.34
C GLY A 90 -12.28 -13.35 -12.72
N SER A 91 -12.56 -13.58 -11.45
CA SER A 91 -13.64 -12.88 -10.74
C SER A 91 -13.27 -11.46 -10.23
N ALA A 92 -12.11 -10.92 -10.62
CA ALA A 92 -11.69 -9.59 -10.21
C ALA A 92 -12.50 -8.50 -10.94
N ALA A 93 -12.50 -7.29 -10.39
CA ALA A 93 -13.13 -6.12 -10.97
C ALA A 93 -12.24 -4.88 -10.88
N ALA A 94 -12.47 -3.94 -11.79
CA ALA A 94 -11.89 -2.61 -11.75
C ALA A 94 -12.95 -1.54 -12.00
N THR A 95 -12.89 -0.45 -11.25
CA THR A 95 -13.73 0.74 -11.40
C THR A 95 -12.83 1.95 -11.56
N ILE A 96 -13.03 2.70 -12.65
CA ILE A 96 -12.23 3.88 -13.00
C ILE A 96 -13.15 5.09 -13.01
N GLY A 97 -12.93 6.01 -12.08
CA GLY A 97 -13.65 7.28 -11.98
C GLY A 97 -12.98 8.37 -12.81
N THR A 98 -13.76 9.01 -13.66
CA THR A 98 -13.36 10.19 -14.45
C THR A 98 -14.38 11.30 -14.25
N PRO A 99 -14.07 12.56 -14.61
CA PRO A 99 -15.05 13.65 -14.55
C PRO A 99 -16.32 13.39 -15.39
N GLY A 100 -16.22 12.54 -16.42
CA GLY A 100 -17.34 12.16 -17.29
C GLY A 100 -18.17 10.98 -16.77
N GLY A 101 -17.82 10.40 -15.63
CA GLY A 101 -18.48 9.23 -15.04
C GLY A 101 -17.53 8.06 -14.81
N GLU A 102 -18.11 6.93 -14.43
CA GLU A 102 -17.38 5.71 -14.07
C GLU A 102 -17.33 4.69 -15.22
N THR A 103 -16.17 4.07 -15.38
CA THR A 103 -15.98 2.91 -16.25
C THR A 103 -15.70 1.69 -15.38
N ARG A 104 -16.51 0.65 -15.54
CA ARG A 104 -16.34 -0.63 -14.83
C ARG A 104 -15.88 -1.72 -15.80
N LEU A 105 -14.93 -2.53 -15.35
CA LEU A 105 -14.51 -3.78 -15.99
C LEU A 105 -14.68 -4.91 -14.98
N ALA A 106 -15.19 -6.05 -15.44
CA ALA A 106 -15.20 -7.30 -14.69
C ALA A 106 -14.48 -8.37 -15.52
N GLY A 107 -13.54 -9.10 -14.89
CA GLY A 107 -12.82 -10.19 -15.55
C GLY A 107 -13.76 -11.32 -15.95
N SER A 108 -14.83 -11.53 -15.17
CA SER A 108 -15.84 -12.57 -15.36
C SER A 108 -16.67 -12.41 -16.64
N ASP A 109 -16.67 -11.21 -17.22
CA ASP A 109 -17.36 -10.92 -18.48
C ASP A 109 -16.48 -11.24 -19.71
N SER A 110 -15.26 -11.76 -19.49
CA SER A 110 -14.32 -12.15 -20.55
C SER A 110 -13.92 -13.62 -20.45
N LEU A 111 -13.59 -14.21 -21.60
CA LEU A 111 -13.11 -15.60 -21.69
C LEU A 111 -11.65 -15.77 -21.24
N THR A 112 -10.86 -14.70 -21.25
CA THR A 112 -9.43 -14.75 -20.92
C THR A 112 -9.07 -13.66 -19.91
N TRP A 113 -9.26 -12.41 -20.29
CA TRP A 113 -9.19 -11.22 -19.44
C TRP A 113 -9.84 -10.06 -20.18
N ALA A 114 -10.21 -9.02 -19.45
CA ALA A 114 -10.64 -7.75 -20.01
C ALA A 114 -9.52 -6.72 -19.79
N ASP A 115 -9.07 -6.07 -20.84
CA ASP A 115 -8.16 -4.93 -20.75
C ASP A 115 -8.78 -3.67 -21.35
N ARG A 116 -8.41 -2.53 -20.79
CA ARG A 116 -8.86 -1.23 -21.30
C ARG A 116 -7.82 -0.16 -21.01
N LEU A 117 -7.68 0.71 -21.99
CA LEU A 117 -7.05 2.02 -21.81
C LEU A 117 -8.15 3.06 -21.60
N VAL A 118 -8.18 3.68 -20.44
CA VAL A 118 -9.03 4.84 -20.16
C VAL A 118 -8.19 6.09 -20.38
N THR A 119 -8.58 6.93 -21.33
CA THR A 119 -7.85 8.16 -21.72
C THR A 119 -8.44 9.40 -21.07
N GLY A 120 -7.62 10.43 -20.86
CA GLY A 120 -8.01 11.65 -20.17
C GLY A 120 -7.98 11.51 -18.65
N THR A 121 -8.25 12.62 -17.96
CA THR A 121 -8.09 12.73 -16.51
C THR A 121 -8.85 11.65 -15.75
N VAL A 122 -8.10 10.82 -15.03
CA VAL A 122 -8.62 9.83 -14.08
C VAL A 122 -8.52 10.41 -12.68
N GLU A 123 -9.62 10.32 -11.92
CA GLU A 123 -9.69 10.82 -10.55
C GLU A 123 -9.46 9.70 -9.55
N ARG A 124 -9.92 8.48 -9.88
CA ARG A 124 -9.91 7.32 -8.98
C ARG A 124 -9.78 6.01 -9.75
N VAL A 125 -9.02 5.07 -9.24
CA VAL A 125 -8.93 3.69 -9.73
C VAL A 125 -9.09 2.74 -8.57
N GLU A 126 -10.10 1.90 -8.62
CA GLU A 126 -10.34 0.84 -7.65
C GLU A 126 -10.16 -0.52 -8.30
N LEU A 127 -9.38 -1.39 -7.69
CA LEU A 127 -9.27 -2.80 -8.04
C LEU A 127 -9.80 -3.64 -6.88
N SER A 128 -10.60 -4.65 -7.16
CA SER A 128 -11.20 -5.50 -6.12
C SER A 128 -11.36 -6.95 -6.53
N LEU A 129 -11.25 -7.81 -5.52
CA LEU A 129 -11.61 -9.22 -5.53
C LEU A 129 -13.03 -9.39 -4.97
N PRO A 130 -13.67 -10.54 -5.23
CA PRO A 130 -14.92 -10.89 -4.58
C PRO A 130 -14.80 -10.82 -3.05
N GLY A 131 -15.77 -10.17 -2.40
CA GLY A 131 -15.82 -10.04 -0.95
C GLY A 131 -14.92 -8.95 -0.35
N ALA A 132 -14.30 -8.10 -1.18
CA ALA A 132 -13.58 -6.92 -0.69
C ALA A 132 -14.48 -6.00 0.16
N GLY A 133 -13.98 -5.59 1.33
CA GLY A 133 -14.65 -4.59 2.18
C GLY A 133 -14.39 -3.16 1.72
N SER A 134 -14.91 -2.17 2.45
CA SER A 134 -14.67 -0.76 2.15
C SER A 134 -13.33 -0.27 2.70
N PRO A 135 -12.61 0.62 1.98
CA PRO A 135 -11.35 1.19 2.47
C PRO A 135 -11.61 2.12 3.67
N HIS A 136 -10.74 2.06 4.68
CA HIS A 136 -10.85 2.93 5.84
C HIS A 136 -10.15 4.29 5.58
N PRO A 137 -10.77 5.44 5.87
CA PRO A 137 -10.26 6.76 5.48
C PRO A 137 -8.94 7.15 6.17
N ALA A 138 -8.62 6.55 7.32
CA ALA A 138 -7.34 6.77 8.01
C ALA A 138 -6.19 5.87 7.52
N VAL A 139 -6.49 4.79 6.77
CA VAL A 139 -5.46 3.85 6.30
C VAL A 139 -4.82 4.40 5.04
N ARG A 140 -3.51 4.30 4.95
CA ARG A 140 -2.70 4.66 3.77
C ARG A 140 -1.77 3.50 3.46
N PHE A 141 -1.49 3.32 2.18
CA PHE A 141 -0.57 2.30 1.70
C PHE A 141 0.45 2.95 0.78
N ASP A 142 1.62 3.22 1.32
CA ASP A 142 2.69 3.95 0.61
C ASP A 142 3.50 3.06 -0.34
N GLY A 143 3.41 1.74 -0.18
CA GLY A 143 4.00 0.77 -1.10
C GLY A 143 4.23 -0.60 -0.48
N GLY A 144 4.66 -1.56 -1.32
CA GLY A 144 4.93 -2.94 -0.93
C GLY A 144 3.82 -3.90 -1.32
N VAL A 145 3.73 -5.02 -0.59
CA VAL A 145 2.68 -6.04 -0.74
C VAL A 145 2.08 -6.34 0.63
N VAL A 146 0.76 -6.32 0.73
CA VAL A 146 0.02 -6.65 1.97
C VAL A 146 -1.18 -7.53 1.66
N HIS A 147 -1.76 -8.15 2.68
CA HIS A 147 -3.06 -8.80 2.55
C HIS A 147 -4.16 -7.75 2.31
N GLY A 148 -5.07 -8.05 1.39
CA GLY A 148 -6.20 -7.19 1.07
C GLY A 148 -7.14 -7.81 0.04
N GLY A 149 -8.39 -7.34 0.04
CA GLY A 149 -9.38 -7.71 -0.98
C GLY A 149 -9.33 -6.81 -2.21
N GLY A 150 -8.56 -5.74 -2.17
CA GLY A 150 -8.54 -4.72 -3.21
C GLY A 150 -7.76 -3.51 -2.77
N LEU A 151 -7.68 -2.52 -3.63
CA LEU A 151 -7.09 -1.24 -3.29
C LEU A 151 -7.69 -0.14 -4.15
N VAL A 152 -7.70 1.07 -3.62
CA VAL A 152 -8.06 2.26 -4.36
C VAL A 152 -6.91 3.24 -4.41
N GLY A 153 -6.60 3.74 -5.60
CA GLY A 153 -5.73 4.88 -5.83
C GLY A 153 -6.57 6.10 -6.22
N ASP A 154 -6.44 7.17 -5.44
CA ASP A 154 -7.08 8.46 -5.69
C ASP A 154 -6.01 9.44 -6.21
N PHE A 155 -6.23 10.00 -7.41
CA PHE A 155 -5.34 10.99 -8.04
C PHE A 155 -5.63 12.42 -7.58
N SER A 156 -6.85 12.68 -7.12
CA SER A 156 -7.29 14.01 -6.66
C SER A 156 -6.80 14.33 -5.24
N GLU A 157 -6.53 13.32 -4.42
CA GLU A 157 -5.99 13.48 -3.09
C GLU A 157 -4.46 13.51 -3.15
N GLN A 158 -3.89 14.69 -2.89
CA GLN A 158 -2.45 14.77 -2.67
C GLN A 158 -2.10 14.15 -1.32
N PRO A 159 -0.97 13.42 -1.21
CA PRO A 159 -0.48 12.99 0.09
C PRO A 159 -0.33 14.25 0.94
N SER A 160 -1.01 14.28 2.10
CA SER A 160 -0.89 15.43 3.01
C SER A 160 0.60 15.67 3.25
N ALA A 161 1.07 16.85 2.85
CA ALA A 161 2.47 17.23 3.02
C ALA A 161 2.87 16.86 4.44
N THR A 162 3.90 16.02 4.56
CA THR A 162 4.45 15.53 5.81
C THR A 162 4.45 16.70 6.77
N ALA A 163 3.74 16.57 7.90
CA ALA A 163 3.76 17.61 8.93
C ALA A 163 5.22 17.93 9.19
N VAL A 164 5.65 19.13 8.78
CA VAL A 164 7.04 19.56 8.93
C VAL A 164 7.34 19.34 10.39
N SER A 165 8.20 18.37 10.68
CA SER A 165 8.58 18.06 12.05
C SER A 165 9.19 19.34 12.56
N ARG A 166 8.42 20.11 13.33
CA ARG A 166 8.93 21.32 13.96
C ARG A 166 10.08 20.82 14.80
N PRO A 167 11.33 21.25 14.54
CA PRO A 167 12.42 20.83 15.40
C PRO A 167 12.01 21.20 16.83
N LEU A 168 12.22 20.28 17.77
CA LEU A 168 12.10 20.54 19.21
C LEU A 168 13.19 21.54 19.61
N THR A 169 13.17 22.76 19.08
CA THR A 169 14.01 23.85 19.55
C THR A 169 13.35 24.40 20.81
N SER A 170 13.81 23.89 21.95
CA SER A 170 13.98 24.57 23.23
C SER A 170 12.91 25.60 23.61
N GLU A 171 11.65 25.19 23.72
CA GLU A 171 10.66 25.89 24.55
C GLU A 171 9.86 24.81 25.27
N LEU A 172 10.52 24.03 26.13
CA LEU A 172 9.82 23.29 27.17
C LEU A 172 9.23 24.35 28.11
N PRO A 173 7.90 24.48 28.28
CA PRO A 173 7.41 25.07 29.51
C PRO A 173 8.03 24.25 30.64
N ALA A 174 8.56 24.92 31.66
CA ALA A 174 9.22 24.30 32.78
C ALA A 174 8.22 23.46 33.61
N THR A 175 7.76 22.33 33.08
CA THR A 175 7.28 21.18 33.86
C THR A 175 8.51 20.43 34.35
N GLY A 176 9.34 21.13 35.12
CA GLY A 176 10.32 20.48 35.96
C GLY A 176 9.54 19.53 36.88
N ILE A 177 9.92 18.25 36.88
CA ILE A 177 9.58 17.34 37.95
C ILE A 177 9.96 18.05 39.25
N HIS A 178 8.98 18.44 40.06
CA HIS A 178 9.25 18.94 41.41
C HIS A 178 9.70 17.73 42.23
N VAL A 179 11.01 17.48 42.25
CA VAL A 179 11.59 16.55 43.21
C VAL A 179 11.66 17.31 44.53
N GLU A 180 10.73 17.01 45.44
CA GLU A 180 10.79 17.51 46.80
C GLU A 180 12.12 17.04 47.44
N PRO A 181 13.00 17.95 47.89
CA PRO A 181 14.32 17.58 48.43
C PRO A 181 14.24 16.79 49.75
N ASP A 182 13.06 16.65 50.35
CA ASP A 182 12.86 15.92 51.61
C ASP A 182 12.89 14.39 51.46
N LEU A 183 12.74 13.87 50.22
CA LEU A 183 12.78 12.43 49.94
C LEU A 183 14.20 11.86 49.77
N ILE A 184 15.23 12.71 49.76
CA ILE A 184 16.62 12.26 49.71
C ILE A 184 17.06 11.98 51.16
N GLN A 185 16.82 10.76 51.64
CA GLN A 185 17.40 10.32 52.91
C GLN A 185 18.93 10.35 52.79
N PRO A 186 19.65 11.04 53.68
CA PRO A 186 21.11 10.96 53.72
C PRO A 186 21.51 9.50 53.97
N PRO A 187 22.61 9.03 53.35
CA PRO A 187 23.08 7.67 53.55
C PRO A 187 23.33 7.43 55.05
N PRO A 188 22.98 6.23 55.57
CA PRO A 188 23.22 5.92 56.98
C PRO A 188 24.71 6.06 57.27
N GLN A 189 25.04 6.86 58.29
CA GLN A 189 26.41 7.01 58.78
C GLN A 189 26.89 5.63 59.24
N GLN A 190 27.89 5.07 58.53
CA GLN A 190 28.55 3.84 58.93
C GLN A 190 29.21 4.06 60.29
N GLN A 191 28.63 3.49 61.34
CA GLN A 191 29.28 3.43 62.65
C GLN A 191 30.55 2.58 62.54
N PRO A 192 31.69 3.02 63.11
CA PRO A 192 32.92 2.23 63.11
C PRO A 192 32.66 0.90 63.82
N VAL A 193 32.84 -0.20 63.10
CA VAL A 193 32.76 -1.55 63.67
C VAL A 193 34.01 -1.76 64.51
N ASP A 194 33.86 -1.74 65.83
CA ASP A 194 34.95 -2.05 66.75
C ASP A 194 35.26 -3.55 66.68
N ARG A 195 36.49 -3.91 66.27
CA ARG A 195 36.91 -5.31 66.15
C ARG A 195 37.32 -5.83 67.52
N PRO A 196 36.78 -6.96 67.99
CA PRO A 196 37.24 -7.55 69.25
C PRO A 196 38.69 -8.06 69.11
N PRO A 197 39.50 -7.97 70.17
CA PRO A 197 40.88 -8.46 70.16
C PRO A 197 40.91 -9.99 70.13
N TYR A 198 41.78 -10.52 69.28
CA TYR A 198 41.97 -11.96 69.05
C TYR A 198 42.83 -12.57 70.18
N PRO A 199 42.43 -13.70 70.79
CA PRO A 199 43.34 -14.56 71.55
C PRO A 199 44.06 -15.59 70.66
#